data_AF-A0A945HFD1-F1
#
_entry.id   AF-A0A945HFD1-F1
#
_cell.length_a   1.000
_cell.length_b   1.000
_cell.length_c   1.000
_cell.angle_alpha   90.00
_cell.angle_beta   90.00
_cell.angle_gamma   90.00
#
_symmetry.space_group_name_H-M   'P 1'
#
loop_
_entity.id
_entity.type
_entity.pdbx_description
1 polymer ?
#
loop_
_entity_poly.entity_id
_entity_poly.type
_entity_poly.pdbx_seq_one_letter_code
_entity_poly.pdbx_strand_id
1 'polypeptide(L)' 'LVTTVAPFILRGVTLRGIHSVHVPRPRRLEAWRRLDEDLDRDLLASMTRVVGLDEVPAVSGEILGGGIRGRVVVDVNA' A
#
# COMPACT_ATOMS: atom_id res chain seq x y z
N LEU A 1 -1.40 -13.57 -22.32
CA LEU A 1 -1.67 -14.44 -21.15
C LEU A 1 -3.01 -15.13 -21.38
N VAL A 2 -3.11 -16.44 -21.14
CA VAL A 2 -4.39 -17.19 -21.21
C VAL A 2 -5.01 -17.21 -19.83
N THR A 3 -6.17 -16.57 -19.66
CA THR A 3 -6.92 -16.57 -18.39
C THR A 3 -7.77 -17.85 -18.29
N THR A 4 -7.79 -18.51 -17.13
CA THR A 4 -8.50 -19.77 -16.92
C THR A 4 -9.07 -19.90 -15.50
N VAL A 5 -10.14 -20.68 -15.35
CA VAL A 5 -10.78 -21.01 -14.06
C VAL A 5 -10.12 -22.20 -13.34
N ALA A 6 -9.21 -22.91 -14.00
CA ALA A 6 -8.64 -24.16 -13.49
C ALA A 6 -7.97 -24.06 -12.09
N PRO A 7 -7.25 -22.98 -11.71
CA PRO A 7 -6.67 -22.85 -10.37
C PRO A 7 -7.72 -22.85 -9.25
N PHE A 8 -8.88 -22.24 -9.50
CA PHE A 8 -9.98 -22.15 -8.53
C PHE A 8 -10.67 -23.51 -8.37
N ILE A 9 -10.93 -24.21 -9.48
CA ILE A 9 -11.65 -25.49 -9.49
C ILE A 9 -10.77 -26.64 -8.98
N LEU A 10 -9.56 -26.77 -9.51
CA LEU A 10 -8.72 -27.97 -9.28
C LEU A 10 -7.85 -27.87 -8.03
N ARG A 11 -7.59 -26.65 -7.54
CA ARG A 11 -6.68 -26.41 -6.41
C ARG A 11 -7.31 -25.56 -5.31
N GLY A 12 -8.59 -25.18 -5.45
CA GLY A 12 -9.30 -24.38 -4.44
C GLY A 12 -8.66 -23.01 -4.18
N VAL A 13 -7.92 -22.46 -5.15
CA VAL A 13 -7.30 -21.14 -5.01
C VAL A 13 -8.40 -20.09 -4.82
N THR A 14 -8.20 -19.12 -3.93
CA THR A 14 -9.15 -18.02 -3.69
C THR A 14 -8.58 -16.71 -4.21
N LEU A 15 -9.34 -16.00 -5.05
CA LEU A 15 -9.08 -14.61 -5.38
C LEU A 15 -9.90 -13.71 -4.44
N ARG A 16 -9.23 -12.96 -3.57
CA ARG A 16 -9.88 -12.05 -2.61
C ARG A 16 -9.83 -10.63 -3.11
N GLY A 17 -11.00 -10.01 -3.34
CA GLY A 17 -11.10 -8.58 -3.62
C GLY A 17 -10.79 -7.77 -2.36
N ILE A 18 -9.78 -6.89 -2.42
CA ILE A 18 -9.40 -6.00 -1.32
C ILE A 18 -9.77 -4.57 -1.71
N HIS A 19 -10.48 -3.87 -0.84
CA HIS A 19 -10.89 -2.49 -1.03
C HIS A 19 -10.84 -1.75 0.32
N SER A 20 -10.30 -0.52 0.31
CA SER A 20 -10.00 0.26 1.52
C SER A 20 -10.96 1.42 1.80
N VAL A 21 -11.67 1.94 0.79
CA VAL A 21 -12.38 3.24 0.89
C VAL A 21 -13.58 3.18 1.85
N HIS A 22 -14.53 2.28 1.59
CA HIS A 22 -15.79 2.14 2.35
C HIS A 22 -15.77 0.99 3.38
N VAL A 23 -14.66 0.80 4.08
CA VAL A 23 -14.55 -0.24 5.12
C VAL A 23 -15.20 0.24 6.43
N PRO A 24 -16.06 -0.54 7.11
CA PRO A 24 -16.62 -0.15 8.40
C PRO A 24 -15.54 0.19 9.44
N ARG A 25 -15.80 1.21 10.28
CA ARG A 25 -14.85 1.70 11.30
C ARG A 25 -14.24 0.59 12.17
N PRO A 26 -14.99 -0.40 12.69
CA PRO A 26 -14.39 -1.46 13.52
C PRO A 26 -13.28 -2.24 12.80
N ARG A 27 -13.47 -2.54 11.51
CA ARG A 27 -12.45 -3.24 10.70
C ARG A 27 -11.24 -2.35 10.42
N ARG A 28 -11.43 -1.03 10.26
CA ARG A 28 -10.31 -0.09 10.12
C ARG A 28 -9.47 -0.02 11.40
N LEU A 29 -10.11 0.05 12.56
CA LEU A 29 -9.41 0.08 13.84
C LEU A 29 -8.58 -1.20 14.06
N GLU A 30 -9.15 -2.36 13.74
CA GLU A 30 -8.43 -3.62 13.83
C GLU A 30 -7.23 -3.66 12.86
N ALA A 31 -7.40 -3.19 11.62
CA ALA A 31 -6.29 -3.11 10.68
C ALA A 31 -5.17 -2.18 11.18
N TRP A 32 -5.51 -1.04 11.76
CA TRP A 32 -4.52 -0.12 12.35
C TRP A 32 -3.82 -0.71 13.58
N ARG A 33 -4.55 -1.39 14.47
CA ARG A 33 -3.97 -2.11 15.61
C ARG A 33 -2.94 -3.14 15.14
N ARG A 34 -3.29 -3.90 14.11
CA ARG A 34 -2.37 -4.88 13.50
C ARG A 34 -1.16 -4.23 12.83
N LEU A 35 -1.32 -3.08 12.18
CA LEU A 35 -0.16 -2.36 11.65
C LEU A 35 0.78 -1.91 12.76
N ASP A 36 0.27 -1.51 13.91
CA ASP A 36 1.10 -1.08 15.05
C ASP A 36 1.87 -2.24 15.70
N GLU A 37 1.26 -3.43 15.74
CA GLU A 37 1.80 -4.65 16.35
C GLU A 37 2.68 -5.48 15.41
N ASP A 38 2.24 -5.68 14.16
CA ASP A 38 2.84 -6.64 13.23
C ASP A 38 3.89 -6.00 12.30
N LEU A 39 3.83 -4.68 12.07
CA LEU A 39 4.72 -4.01 11.11
C LEU A 39 6.07 -3.67 11.74
N ASP A 40 7.13 -4.19 11.13
CA ASP A 40 8.50 -3.81 11.46
C ASP A 40 8.75 -2.33 11.12
N ARG A 41 8.99 -1.53 12.17
CA ARG A 41 9.20 -0.08 12.07
C ARG A 41 10.54 0.27 11.44
N ASP A 42 11.57 -0.54 11.67
CA ASP A 42 12.90 -0.33 11.10
C ASP A 42 12.86 -0.61 9.59
N LEU A 43 12.16 -1.68 9.18
CA LEU A 43 11.92 -1.94 7.78
C LEU A 43 11.10 -0.82 7.12
N LEU A 44 10.03 -0.34 7.77
CA LEU A 44 9.24 0.79 7.27
C LEU A 44 10.10 2.05 7.09
N ALA A 45 10.91 2.38 8.08
CA ALA A 45 11.82 3.51 8.02
C ALA A 45 12.83 3.37 6.87
N SER A 46 13.41 2.18 6.68
CA SER A 46 14.39 1.91 5.63
C SER A 46 13.85 2.09 4.20
N MET A 47 12.53 2.01 4.02
CA MET A 47 11.87 2.21 2.72
C MET A 47 11.10 3.54 2.61
N THR A 48 11.25 4.44 3.60
CA THR A 48 10.55 5.72 3.63
C THR A 48 11.47 6.86 3.17
N ARG A 49 10.99 7.66 2.22
CA ARG A 49 11.60 8.93 1.80
C ARG A 49 10.70 10.09 2.21
N VAL A 50 11.25 11.12 2.84
CA VAL A 50 10.52 12.35 3.17
C VAL A 50 10.78 13.39 2.09
N VAL A 51 9.74 14.11 1.66
CA VAL A 51 9.79 15.20 0.67
C VAL A 51 8.98 16.40 1.15
N GLY A 52 9.31 17.58 0.65
CA GLY A 52 8.51 18.79 0.83
C GLY A 52 7.23 18.76 0.00
N LEU A 53 6.27 19.63 0.36
CA LEU A 53 5.00 19.75 -0.37
C LEU A 53 5.19 20.23 -1.82
N ASP A 54 6.20 21.05 -2.08
CA ASP A 54 6.58 21.58 -3.40
C ASP A 54 7.10 20.50 -4.35
N GLU A 55 7.64 19.40 -3.84
CA GLU A 55 8.12 18.26 -4.62
C GLU A 55 7.00 17.32 -5.11
N VAL A 56 5.78 17.44 -4.56
CA VAL A 56 4.66 16.53 -4.85
C VAL A 56 4.34 16.39 -6.35
N PRO A 57 4.33 17.45 -7.18
CA PRO A 57 4.11 17.30 -8.61
C PRO A 57 5.15 16.39 -9.32
N ALA A 58 6.43 16.54 -8.97
CA ALA A 58 7.49 15.72 -9.53
C ALA A 58 7.37 14.26 -9.07
N VAL A 59 7.20 14.04 -7.76
CA VAL A 59 7.03 12.71 -7.18
C VAL A 59 5.80 11.99 -7.74
N SER A 60 4.69 12.70 -7.96
CA SER A 60 3.48 12.12 -8.55
C SER A 60 3.73 11.59 -9.96
N GLY A 61 4.53 12.31 -10.76
CA GLY A 61 4.99 11.85 -12.08
C GLY A 61 5.81 10.57 -11.99
N GLU A 62 6.75 10.50 -11.03
CA GLU A 62 7.54 9.29 -10.76
C GLU A 62 6.67 8.10 -10.33
N ILE A 63 5.66 8.33 -9.48
CA ILE A 63 4.71 7.28 -9.02
C ILE A 63 3.97 6.69 -10.22
N LEU A 64 3.39 7.54 -11.08
CA LEU A 64 2.64 7.10 -12.26
C LEU A 64 3.54 6.40 -13.29
N GLY A 65 4.80 6.82 -13.38
CA GLY A 65 5.83 6.17 -14.19
C GLY A 65 6.37 4.86 -13.60
N GLY A 66 5.97 4.48 -12.39
CA GLY A 66 6.47 3.28 -11.70
C GLY A 66 7.91 3.40 -11.18
N GLY A 67 8.45 4.62 -11.08
CA GLY A 67 9.81 4.91 -10.63
C GLY A 67 10.01 4.90 -9.11
N ILE A 68 8.92 4.91 -8.34
CA ILE A 68 8.99 4.91 -6.87
C ILE A 68 9.09 3.49 -6.32
N ARG A 69 10.10 3.27 -5.48
CA ARG A 69 10.23 2.10 -4.60
C ARG A 69 10.00 2.55 -3.15
N GLY A 70 9.21 1.79 -2.40
CA GLY A 70 8.97 2.05 -0.97
C GLY A 70 7.77 2.96 -0.70
N ARG A 71 7.94 3.95 0.19
CA ARG A 71 6.92 4.89 0.62
C ARG A 71 7.48 6.31 0.63
N VAL A 72 6.66 7.26 0.18
CA VAL A 72 6.97 8.69 0.29
C VAL A 72 6.08 9.30 1.37
N VAL A 73 6.69 10.02 2.30
CA VAL A 73 6.01 10.85 3.30
C VAL A 73 6.19 12.30 2.87
N VAL A 74 5.09 13.03 2.77
CA VAL A 74 5.12 14.47 2.47
C VAL A 74 5.10 15.22 3.79
N ASP A 75 6.16 15.96 4.08
CA ASP A 75 6.14 16.94 5.15
C ASP A 75 5.46 18.22 4.65
N VAL A 76 4.33 18.56 5.25
CA VAL A 76 3.52 19.71 4.88
C VAL A 76 3.97 21.01 5.55
N ASN A 77 5.01 20.96 6.40
CA ASN A 77 5.55 22.11 7.12
C ASN A 77 7.04 22.37 6.82
N ALA A 78 7.65 21.61 5.91
CA ALA A 78 9.04 21.79 5.49
C ALA A 78 9.26 23.09 4.71
#